data_AF-A0A1C9I7M4-F1
#
_entry.id   AF-A0A1C9I7M4-F1
#
_cell.length_a   1.000
_cell.length_b   1.000
_cell.length_c   1.000
_cell.angle_alpha   90.00
_cell.angle_beta   90.00
_cell.angle_gamma   90.00
#
_symmetry.space_group_name_H-M   'P 1'
#
loop_
_entity.id
_entity.type
_entity.pdbx_description
1 polymer ?
#
loop_
_entity_poly.entity_id
_entity_poly.type
_entity_poly.pdbx_seq_one_letter_code
_entity_poly.pdbx_strand_id
1 'polypeptide(L)'
;RVSTFLSCSQYHKMYKTVKAATGKQIFQPLHALRNAEKTLLPGYCSFEWEPPLANVSTNTEVGIIDGTCGWTQCVDDYPMETISRRFRYDVAIVSALKDLEDNILEGLKLQNIDEYLDGPFTVVIKESCDGMGDVSEKHGCGPLVPEKAVRYSFTIMTISVVNENNEKVKVFEELKPNSELCC
;
A
#
# COMPACT_ATOMS: atom_id res chain seq x y z
N ARG A 1 -11.54 -6.53 -10.71
CA ARG A 1 -12.34 -6.91 -9.52
C ARG A 1 -12.37 -5.77 -8.52
N VAL A 2 -11.19 -5.34 -8.03
CA VAL A 2 -11.07 -4.25 -7.04
C VAL A 2 -11.61 -2.93 -7.60
N SER A 3 -11.19 -2.55 -8.81
CA SER A 3 -11.64 -1.32 -9.52
C SER A 3 -13.15 -1.23 -9.78
N THR A 4 -13.88 -2.34 -9.67
CA THR A 4 -15.34 -2.40 -9.86
C THR A 4 -16.07 -2.74 -8.56
N PHE A 5 -15.39 -2.65 -7.42
CA PHE A 5 -15.93 -2.89 -6.07
C PHE A 5 -16.64 -4.25 -5.89
N LEU A 6 -16.23 -5.28 -6.65
CA LEU A 6 -16.82 -6.61 -6.54
C LEU A 6 -16.24 -7.36 -5.34
N SER A 7 -17.11 -7.68 -4.38
CA SER A 7 -16.76 -8.59 -3.28
C SER A 7 -16.30 -9.95 -3.83
N CYS A 8 -15.48 -10.68 -3.06
CA CYS A 8 -15.02 -12.01 -3.45
C CYS A 8 -16.18 -12.96 -3.78
N SER A 9 -17.29 -12.87 -3.02
CA SER A 9 -18.47 -13.72 -3.22
C SER A 9 -19.25 -13.34 -4.48
N GLN A 10 -19.45 -12.05 -4.75
CA GLN A 10 -20.07 -11.58 -6.01
C GLN A 10 -19.22 -11.96 -7.23
N TYR A 11 -17.90 -11.74 -7.16
CA TYR A 11 -16.98 -12.16 -8.21
C TYR A 11 -17.04 -13.67 -8.46
N HIS A 12 -17.08 -14.48 -7.40
CA HIS A 12 -17.18 -15.94 -7.53
C HIS A 12 -18.50 -16.39 -8.14
N LYS A 13 -19.61 -15.72 -7.80
CA LYS A 13 -20.92 -15.95 -8.45
C LYS A 13 -20.82 -15.65 -9.96
N MET A 14 -20.27 -14.49 -10.33
CA MET A 14 -20.05 -14.11 -11.73
C MET A 14 -19.16 -15.13 -12.47
N TYR A 15 -18.02 -15.50 -11.90
CA TYR A 15 -17.11 -16.51 -12.44
C TYR A 15 -17.83 -17.82 -12.75
N LYS A 16 -18.62 -18.33 -11.79
CA LYS A 16 -19.39 -19.58 -11.95
C LYS A 16 -20.44 -19.46 -13.05
N THR A 17 -21.21 -18.38 -13.07
CA THR A 17 -22.27 -18.18 -14.07
C THR A 17 -21.71 -18.11 -15.48
N VAL A 18 -20.65 -17.32 -15.69
CA VAL A 18 -20.05 -17.16 -17.03
C VAL A 18 -19.39 -18.46 -17.51
N LYS A 19 -18.68 -19.16 -16.62
CA LYS A 19 -18.07 -20.46 -16.95
C LYS A 19 -19.13 -21.50 -17.31
N ALA A 20 -20.24 -21.54 -16.59
CA ALA A 20 -21.34 -22.47 -16.86
C ALA A 20 -22.07 -22.14 -18.18
N ALA A 21 -22.35 -20.87 -18.46
CA ALA A 21 -23.08 -20.46 -19.67
C ALA A 21 -22.25 -20.60 -20.95
N THR A 22 -20.96 -20.29 -20.90
CA THR A 22 -20.08 -20.29 -22.10
C THR A 22 -19.32 -21.59 -22.30
N GLY A 23 -19.23 -22.45 -21.28
CA GLY A 23 -18.36 -23.63 -21.26
C GLY A 23 -16.86 -23.31 -21.23
N LYS A 24 -16.46 -22.03 -21.18
CA LYS A 24 -15.07 -21.56 -21.22
C LYS A 24 -14.70 -20.85 -19.93
N GLN A 25 -13.48 -21.07 -19.45
CA GLN A 25 -12.94 -20.34 -18.30
C GLN A 25 -12.34 -19.00 -18.76
N ILE A 26 -13.19 -17.97 -18.85
CA ILE A 26 -12.78 -16.60 -19.21
C ILE A 26 -12.14 -15.89 -18.00
N PHE A 27 -12.80 -15.95 -16.85
CA PHE A 27 -12.31 -15.37 -15.59
C PHE A 27 -11.48 -16.39 -14.81
N GLN A 28 -10.48 -15.92 -14.06
CA GLN A 28 -9.67 -16.77 -13.19
C GLN A 28 -10.37 -17.03 -11.85
N PRO A 29 -10.16 -18.21 -11.23
CA PRO A 29 -10.74 -18.52 -9.92
C PRO A 29 -10.09 -17.67 -8.81
N LEU A 30 -10.79 -17.55 -7.66
CA LEU A 30 -10.34 -16.71 -6.55
C LEU A 30 -8.94 -17.04 -6.01
N HIS A 31 -8.51 -18.32 -6.01
CA HIS A 31 -7.17 -18.68 -5.52
C HIS A 31 -6.06 -18.12 -6.42
N ALA A 32 -6.29 -18.07 -7.73
CA ALA A 32 -5.34 -17.47 -8.68
C ALA A 32 -5.24 -15.96 -8.45
N LEU A 33 -6.38 -15.28 -8.21
CA LEU A 33 -6.39 -13.85 -7.88
C LEU A 33 -5.65 -13.55 -6.56
N ARG A 34 -5.84 -14.38 -5.52
CA ARG A 34 -5.12 -14.21 -4.25
C ARG A 34 -3.61 -14.39 -4.38
N ASN A 35 -3.16 -15.30 -5.25
CA ASN A 35 -1.74 -15.48 -5.50
C ASN A 35 -1.16 -14.29 -6.28
N ALA A 36 -1.89 -13.75 -7.25
CA ALA A 36 -1.50 -12.55 -7.98
C ALA A 36 -1.46 -11.31 -7.06
N GLU A 37 -2.40 -11.16 -6.13
CA GLU A 37 -2.46 -10.05 -5.18
C GLU A 37 -1.21 -9.97 -4.28
N LYS A 38 -0.59 -11.11 -3.94
CA LYS A 38 0.62 -11.14 -3.11
C LYS A 38 1.77 -10.32 -3.67
N THR A 39 1.90 -10.24 -5.00
CA THR A 39 3.00 -9.50 -5.63
C THR A 39 2.84 -7.99 -5.54
N LEU A 40 1.62 -7.51 -5.24
CA LEU A 40 1.26 -6.10 -5.13
C LEU A 40 1.20 -5.62 -3.67
N LEU A 41 1.26 -6.54 -2.71
CA LEU A 41 1.16 -6.20 -1.29
C LEU A 41 2.54 -5.86 -0.70
N PRO A 42 2.59 -4.95 0.29
CA PRO A 42 3.79 -4.71 1.07
C PRO A 42 4.33 -6.01 1.67
N GLY A 43 5.65 -6.19 1.57
CA GLY A 43 6.37 -7.38 2.04
C GLY A 43 6.79 -8.34 0.93
N TYR A 44 6.47 -8.05 -0.32
CA TYR A 44 6.90 -8.87 -1.47
C TYR A 44 8.26 -8.45 -2.04
N CYS A 45 8.54 -7.15 -2.10
CA CYS A 45 9.77 -6.63 -2.70
C CYS A 45 10.93 -6.65 -1.69
N SER A 46 12.10 -7.08 -2.14
CA SER A 46 13.35 -6.93 -1.40
C SER A 46 13.92 -5.52 -1.60
N PHE A 47 14.46 -4.93 -0.54
CA PHE A 47 15.08 -3.61 -0.56
C PHE A 47 16.07 -3.46 0.60
N GLU A 48 16.89 -2.43 0.57
CA GLU A 48 17.85 -2.11 1.62
C GLU A 48 17.88 -0.59 1.86
N TRP A 49 18.15 -0.21 3.11
CA TRP A 49 18.46 1.17 3.47
C TRP A 49 19.94 1.28 3.74
N GLU A 50 20.59 2.25 3.10
CA GLU A 50 22.00 2.56 3.31
C GLU A 50 22.15 4.02 3.79
N PRO A 51 22.61 4.26 5.04
CA PRO A 51 22.88 3.27 6.08
C PRO A 51 21.58 2.64 6.65
N PRO A 52 21.68 1.51 7.39
CA PRO A 52 20.52 0.90 8.03
C PRO A 52 19.77 1.87 8.95
N LEU A 53 18.45 1.84 8.89
CA LEU A 53 17.59 2.69 9.72
C LEU A 53 17.71 2.34 11.21
N ALA A 54 17.83 3.38 12.05
CA ALA A 54 17.88 3.20 13.50
C ALA A 54 16.54 2.66 14.03
N ASN A 55 16.60 1.62 14.89
CA ASN A 55 15.44 0.99 15.53
C ASN A 55 14.38 0.40 14.58
N VAL A 56 14.74 0.13 13.32
CA VAL A 56 13.88 -0.55 12.35
C VAL A 56 14.50 -1.89 11.96
N SER A 57 13.69 -2.94 11.90
CA SER A 57 14.14 -4.27 11.47
C SER A 57 14.52 -4.26 9.99
N THR A 58 15.63 -4.94 9.64
CA THR A 58 16.08 -5.11 8.25
C THR A 58 15.25 -6.13 7.46
N ASN A 59 14.35 -6.87 8.10
CA ASN A 59 13.49 -7.84 7.40
C ASN A 59 12.53 -7.12 6.46
N THR A 60 12.54 -7.43 5.17
CA THR A 60 11.66 -6.82 4.15
C THR A 60 10.36 -7.59 3.96
N GLU A 61 10.27 -8.85 4.43
CA GLU A 61 9.12 -9.75 4.25
C GLU A 61 8.05 -9.55 5.34
N VAL A 62 7.69 -8.30 5.61
CA VAL A 62 6.72 -7.95 6.66
C VAL A 62 5.45 -7.39 6.02
N GLY A 63 4.33 -8.10 6.20
CA GLY A 63 3.01 -7.69 5.74
C GLY A 63 2.26 -6.81 6.74
N ILE A 64 0.95 -7.06 6.87
CA ILE A 64 0.11 -6.36 7.85
C ILE A 64 0.52 -6.77 9.26
N ILE A 65 0.81 -5.80 10.12
CA ILE A 65 1.16 -5.99 11.52
C ILE A 65 0.11 -5.40 12.46
N ASP A 66 0.09 -5.90 13.68
CA ASP A 66 -0.69 -5.32 14.76
C ASP A 66 -0.08 -3.96 15.16
N GLY A 67 -0.90 -2.89 15.12
CA GLY A 67 -0.44 -1.55 15.44
C GLY A 67 -0.16 -1.33 16.92
N THR A 68 -0.54 -2.26 17.79
CA THR A 68 -0.22 -2.26 19.23
C THR A 68 1.26 -2.56 19.51
N CYS A 69 2.03 -2.98 18.50
CA CYS A 69 3.50 -3.09 18.55
C CYS A 69 4.07 -3.89 19.73
N GLY A 70 3.36 -4.95 20.15
CA GLY A 70 3.82 -5.82 21.24
C GLY A 70 3.42 -5.36 22.64
N TRP A 71 2.47 -4.42 22.75
CA TRP A 71 1.89 -4.06 24.03
C TRP A 71 1.32 -5.29 24.73
N THR A 72 1.77 -5.52 25.96
CA THR A 72 1.27 -6.63 26.78
C THR A 72 0.00 -6.19 27.47
N GLN A 73 -1.10 -6.91 27.26
CA GLN A 73 -2.34 -6.64 27.98
C GLN A 73 -2.21 -7.15 29.42
N CYS A 74 -1.98 -6.23 30.35
CA CYS A 74 -2.05 -6.48 31.79
C CYS A 74 -3.23 -5.72 32.38
N VAL A 75 -3.93 -6.33 33.35
CA VAL A 75 -5.09 -5.70 34.03
C VAL A 75 -4.66 -4.55 34.92
N ASP A 76 -3.42 -4.57 35.42
CA ASP A 76 -2.86 -3.52 36.27
C ASP A 76 -2.37 -2.30 35.46
N ASP A 77 -2.17 -2.48 34.16
CA ASP A 77 -1.73 -1.43 33.25
C ASP A 77 -2.94 -0.67 32.66
N TYR A 78 -2.66 0.46 32.00
CA TYR A 78 -3.71 1.24 31.34
C TYR A 78 -4.44 0.40 30.27
N PRO A 79 -5.78 0.35 30.29
CA PRO A 79 -6.52 -0.51 29.38
C PRO A 79 -6.35 -0.06 27.94
N MET A 80 -6.02 -1.01 27.07
CA MET A 80 -5.89 -0.77 25.64
C MET A 80 -7.21 -1.03 24.94
N GLU A 81 -7.96 0.04 24.69
CA GLU A 81 -9.28 0.03 24.04
C GLU A 81 -9.15 0.35 22.54
N THR A 82 -8.13 -0.20 21.88
CA THR A 82 -7.85 0.08 20.46
C THR A 82 -7.48 -1.20 19.72
N ILE A 83 -8.09 -1.37 18.55
CA ILE A 83 -7.71 -2.40 17.59
C ILE A 83 -7.10 -1.68 16.39
N SER A 84 -5.87 -2.02 16.03
CA SER A 84 -5.18 -1.37 14.92
C SER A 84 -4.43 -2.38 14.05
N ARG A 85 -4.34 -2.06 12.76
CA ARG A 85 -3.57 -2.77 11.75
C ARG A 85 -2.85 -1.74 10.91
N ARG A 86 -1.58 -1.99 10.61
CA ARG A 86 -0.76 -1.10 9.78
C ARG A 86 0.22 -1.91 8.96
N PHE A 87 0.78 -1.28 7.94
CA PHE A 87 2.02 -1.74 7.33
C PHE A 87 3.21 -1.11 8.05
N ARG A 88 4.39 -1.73 7.93
CA ARG A 88 5.64 -1.02 8.27
C ARG A 88 5.89 0.03 7.19
N TYR A 89 6.24 1.24 7.60
CA TYR A 89 6.14 2.42 6.74
C TYR A 89 7.10 2.37 5.54
N ASP A 90 8.35 1.96 5.78
CA ASP A 90 9.36 1.69 4.76
C ASP A 90 8.91 0.64 3.73
N VAL A 91 8.35 -0.48 4.20
CA VAL A 91 7.86 -1.55 3.32
C VAL A 91 6.69 -1.07 2.46
N ALA A 92 5.80 -0.25 3.02
CA ALA A 92 4.68 0.34 2.28
C ALA A 92 5.16 1.35 1.22
N ILE A 93 6.12 2.21 1.55
CA ILE A 93 6.72 3.16 0.60
C ILE A 93 7.38 2.41 -0.57
N VAL A 94 8.17 1.38 -0.29
CA VAL A 94 8.83 0.59 -1.34
C VAL A 94 7.81 -0.11 -2.24
N SER A 95 6.75 -0.68 -1.65
CA SER A 95 5.67 -1.29 -2.43
C SER A 95 4.97 -0.28 -3.35
N ALA A 96 4.70 0.93 -2.85
CA ALA A 96 4.07 2.00 -3.62
C ALA A 96 5.01 2.54 -4.72
N LEU A 97 6.31 2.68 -4.44
CA LEU A 97 7.30 3.07 -5.45
C LEU A 97 7.45 2.01 -6.54
N LYS A 98 7.41 0.73 -6.18
CA LYS A 98 7.49 -0.36 -7.15
C LYS A 98 6.26 -0.41 -8.06
N ASP A 99 5.08 -0.07 -7.54
CA ASP A 99 3.85 0.05 -8.34
C ASP A 99 3.95 1.19 -9.38
N LEU A 100 4.76 2.22 -9.09
CA LEU A 100 5.04 3.35 -9.99
C LEU A 100 6.23 3.12 -10.94
N GLU A 101 6.83 1.93 -10.96
CA GLU A 101 8.04 1.63 -11.76
C GLU A 101 7.86 2.00 -13.24
N ASP A 102 6.76 1.54 -13.86
CA ASP A 102 6.48 1.82 -15.27
C ASP A 102 6.34 3.33 -15.55
N ASN A 103 5.71 4.07 -14.63
CA ASN A 103 5.56 5.52 -14.75
C ASN A 103 6.89 6.26 -14.57
N ILE A 104 7.76 5.79 -13.69
CA ILE A 104 9.10 6.37 -13.49
C ILE A 104 9.95 6.14 -14.74
N LEU A 105 9.94 4.92 -15.30
CA LEU A 105 10.66 4.58 -16.52
C LEU A 105 10.17 5.39 -17.73
N GLU A 106 8.85 5.57 -17.86
CA GLU A 106 8.26 6.46 -18.87
C GLU A 106 8.70 7.92 -18.66
N GLY A 107 8.70 8.40 -17.42
CA GLY A 107 9.18 9.72 -17.05
C GLY A 107 10.64 9.98 -17.42
N LEU A 108 11.52 9.01 -17.15
CA LEU A 108 12.94 9.08 -17.52
C LEU A 108 13.11 9.19 -19.04
N LYS A 109 12.38 8.37 -19.81
CA LYS A 109 12.36 8.44 -21.28
C LYS A 109 11.94 9.81 -21.80
N LEU A 110 10.89 10.40 -21.22
CA LEU A 110 10.40 11.73 -21.61
C LEU A 110 11.42 12.84 -21.31
N GLN A 111 12.25 12.67 -20.27
CA GLN A 111 13.33 13.59 -19.94
C GLN A 111 14.64 13.29 -20.70
N ASN A 112 14.65 12.30 -21.60
CA ASN A 112 15.86 11.80 -22.29
C ASN A 112 16.98 11.38 -21.32
N ILE A 113 16.60 10.81 -20.18
CA ILE A 113 17.54 10.25 -19.20
C ILE A 113 17.60 8.74 -19.40
N ASP A 114 18.80 8.18 -19.36
CA ASP A 114 18.99 6.73 -19.49
C ASP A 114 18.27 5.97 -18.36
N GLU A 115 17.62 4.86 -18.71
CA GLU A 115 16.91 3.98 -17.77
C GLU A 115 17.86 3.32 -16.77
N TYR A 116 19.15 3.22 -17.11
CA TYR A 116 20.20 2.68 -16.25
C TYR A 116 20.83 3.72 -15.30
N LEU A 117 20.26 4.92 -15.20
CA LEU A 117 20.77 5.93 -14.28
C LEU A 117 20.51 5.50 -12.82
N ASP A 118 21.57 5.05 -12.13
CA ASP A 118 21.58 4.76 -10.68
C ASP A 118 21.64 6.05 -9.82
N GLY A 119 21.09 7.16 -10.32
CA GLY A 119 21.15 8.48 -9.69
C GLY A 119 20.24 8.58 -8.45
N PRO A 120 20.56 9.45 -7.47
CA PRO A 120 19.71 9.61 -6.31
C PRO A 120 18.37 10.24 -6.70
N PHE A 121 17.30 9.46 -6.60
CA PHE A 121 15.94 9.96 -6.73
C PHE A 121 15.52 10.70 -5.47
N THR A 122 14.84 11.83 -5.64
CA THR A 122 14.15 12.53 -4.57
C THR A 122 12.65 12.26 -4.69
N VAL A 123 12.08 11.61 -3.68
CA VAL A 123 10.65 11.33 -3.59
C VAL A 123 10.01 12.31 -2.62
N VAL A 124 8.92 12.95 -3.02
CA VAL A 124 8.10 13.81 -2.15
C VAL A 124 6.81 13.06 -1.82
N ILE A 125 6.59 12.84 -0.53
CA ILE A 125 5.44 12.11 0.00
C ILE A 125 4.55 13.09 0.77
N LYS A 126 3.26 13.10 0.46
CA LYS A 126 2.23 13.79 1.26
C LYS A 126 1.65 12.78 2.24
N GLU A 127 1.80 13.05 3.53
CA GLU A 127 1.16 12.27 4.59
C GLU A 127 -0.19 12.88 4.96
N SER A 128 -1.15 12.06 5.37
CA SER A 128 -2.47 12.52 5.77
C SER A 128 -3.02 11.64 6.90
N CYS A 129 -3.70 12.27 7.84
CA CYS A 129 -4.33 11.60 8.97
C CYS A 129 -5.69 12.24 9.21
N ASP A 130 -6.75 11.43 9.20
CA ASP A 130 -8.12 11.90 9.40
C ASP A 130 -8.87 10.99 10.39
N GLY A 131 -9.74 11.62 11.19
CA GLY A 131 -10.60 10.94 12.15
C GLY A 131 -12.03 10.85 11.61
N MET A 132 -12.64 9.69 11.76
CA MET A 132 -14.02 9.41 11.38
C MET A 132 -14.85 9.10 12.64
N GLY A 133 -15.96 9.81 12.79
CA GLY A 133 -17.00 9.48 13.77
C GLY A 133 -17.99 8.45 13.23
N ASP A 134 -18.95 8.08 14.08
CA ASP A 134 -20.09 7.22 13.73
C ASP A 134 -19.70 5.86 13.12
N VAL A 135 -18.58 5.29 13.60
CA VAL A 135 -18.10 3.97 13.19
C VAL A 135 -18.63 2.93 14.18
N SER A 136 -19.77 2.31 13.87
CA SER A 136 -20.46 1.42 14.79
C SER A 136 -19.58 0.27 15.30
N GLU A 137 -19.60 0.07 16.61
CA GLU A 137 -18.94 -1.08 17.24
C GLU A 137 -19.64 -2.39 16.79
N LYS A 138 -18.84 -3.42 16.55
CA LYS A 138 -19.36 -4.75 16.25
C LYS A 138 -19.43 -5.58 17.52
N HIS A 139 -20.53 -6.31 17.69
CA HIS A 139 -20.58 -7.42 18.63
C HIS A 139 -19.46 -8.43 18.31
N GLY A 140 -18.80 -8.94 19.35
CA GLY A 140 -17.71 -9.91 19.21
C GLY A 140 -16.99 -10.16 20.52
N CYS A 141 -15.90 -10.93 20.46
CA CYS A 141 -15.07 -11.27 21.62
C CYS A 141 -13.90 -10.30 21.85
N GLY A 142 -13.97 -9.09 21.29
CA GLY A 142 -12.90 -8.08 21.39
C GLY A 142 -12.99 -7.24 22.67
N PRO A 143 -11.97 -6.40 22.94
CA PRO A 143 -12.11 -5.35 23.93
C PRO A 143 -13.22 -4.38 23.51
N LEU A 144 -13.75 -3.62 24.47
CA LEU A 144 -14.58 -2.46 24.16
C LEU A 144 -13.76 -1.49 23.31
N VAL A 145 -14.33 -1.06 22.20
CA VAL A 145 -13.70 -0.09 21.29
C VAL A 145 -14.60 1.11 21.07
N PRO A 146 -14.05 2.33 20.98
CA PRO A 146 -14.85 3.51 20.71
C PRO A 146 -15.45 3.45 19.29
N GLU A 147 -16.63 4.05 19.11
CA GLU A 147 -17.31 4.16 17.80
C GLU A 147 -16.69 5.25 16.90
N LYS A 148 -15.36 5.28 16.84
CA LYS A 148 -14.56 6.22 16.08
C LYS A 148 -13.39 5.46 15.45
N ALA A 149 -13.00 5.86 14.26
CA ALA A 149 -11.80 5.36 13.60
C ALA A 149 -10.85 6.49 13.29
N VAL A 150 -9.56 6.20 13.27
CA VAL A 150 -8.54 7.08 12.71
C VAL A 150 -7.89 6.34 11.55
N ARG A 151 -7.75 7.03 10.43
CA ARG A 151 -7.04 6.52 9.26
C ARG A 151 -5.82 7.39 9.01
N TYR A 152 -4.70 6.73 8.80
CA TYR A 152 -3.45 7.35 8.40
C TYR A 152 -3.08 6.81 7.02
N SER A 153 -2.69 7.68 6.10
CA SER A 153 -2.34 7.36 4.72
C SER A 153 -1.24 8.26 4.20
N PHE A 154 -0.71 7.91 3.03
CA PHE A 154 0.26 8.74 2.33
C PHE A 154 0.08 8.61 0.82
N THR A 155 0.50 9.65 0.09
CA THR A 155 0.50 9.70 -1.37
C THR A 155 1.88 10.10 -1.85
N ILE A 156 2.41 9.39 -2.83
CA ILE A 156 3.63 9.82 -3.55
C ILE A 156 3.21 10.95 -4.48
N MET A 157 3.67 12.17 -4.19
CA MET A 157 3.29 13.37 -4.94
C MET A 157 4.15 13.57 -6.18
N THR A 158 5.47 13.49 -6.01
CA THR A 158 6.42 13.66 -7.10
C THR A 158 7.66 12.82 -6.88
N ILE A 159 8.28 12.40 -7.98
CA ILE A 159 9.60 11.78 -7.99
C ILE A 159 10.47 12.60 -8.94
N SER A 160 11.65 12.97 -8.49
CA SER A 160 12.60 13.78 -9.26
C SER A 160 13.97 13.14 -9.26
N VAL A 161 14.77 13.43 -10.27
CA VAL A 161 16.17 13.02 -10.38
C VAL A 161 17.02 14.22 -10.79
N VAL A 162 18.33 14.17 -10.51
CA VAL A 162 19.29 15.16 -10.98
C VAL A 162 19.80 14.72 -12.34
N ASN A 163 19.65 15.55 -13.37
CA ASN A 163 20.15 15.27 -14.71
C ASN A 163 21.67 15.53 -14.83
N GLU A 164 22.26 15.26 -15.99
CA GLU A 164 23.69 15.49 -16.26
C GLU A 164 24.14 16.96 -16.09
N ASN A 165 23.20 17.91 -16.18
CA ASN A 165 23.44 19.34 -15.99
C ASN A 165 23.32 19.79 -14.52
N ASN A 166 23.21 18.86 -13.57
CA ASN A 166 22.91 19.12 -12.16
C ASN A 166 21.56 19.83 -11.91
N GLU A 167 20.61 19.70 -12.84
CA GLU A 167 19.26 20.25 -12.68
C GLU A 167 18.31 19.17 -12.16
N LYS A 168 17.48 19.56 -11.19
CA LYS A 168 16.45 18.68 -10.66
C LYS A 168 15.25 18.65 -11.61
N VAL A 169 15.02 17.51 -12.26
CA VAL A 169 13.89 17.28 -13.16
C VAL A 169 12.88 16.32 -12.54
N LYS A 170 11.59 16.56 -12.74
CA LYS A 170 10.52 15.65 -12.31
C LYS A 170 10.36 14.53 -13.33
N VAL A 171 10.38 13.29 -12.86
CA VAL A 171 10.08 12.09 -13.68
C VAL A 171 8.68 11.57 -13.41
N PHE A 172 8.10 11.89 -12.25
CA PHE A 172 6.72 11.57 -11.93
C PHE A 172 6.06 12.73 -11.17
N GLU A 173 4.80 12.99 -11.47
CA GLU A 173 3.94 13.93 -10.75
C GLU A 173 2.51 13.40 -10.73
N GLU A 174 1.93 13.29 -9.54
CA GLU A 174 0.52 12.89 -9.36
C GLU A 174 -0.39 14.01 -9.87
N LEU A 175 -1.13 13.71 -10.95
CA LEU A 175 -1.98 14.68 -11.65
C LEU A 175 -3.28 14.99 -10.90
N LYS A 176 -3.75 14.08 -10.04
CA LYS A 176 -4.98 14.21 -9.27
C LYS A 176 -4.73 13.89 -7.79
N PRO A 177 -3.94 14.72 -7.07
CA PRO A 177 -3.51 14.44 -5.70
C PRO A 177 -4.61 14.49 -4.64
N ASN A 178 -5.84 14.80 -5.04
CA ASN A 178 -7.04 14.77 -4.21
C ASN A 178 -7.99 13.63 -4.60
N SER A 179 -7.60 12.75 -5.53
CA SER A 179 -8.36 11.54 -5.83
C SER A 179 -8.10 10.49 -4.75
N GLU A 180 -9.17 9.83 -4.35
CA GLU A 180 -9.16 8.66 -3.47
C GLU A 180 -8.36 7.47 -4.04
N LEU A 181 -8.06 7.45 -5.34
CA LEU A 181 -7.32 6.37 -5.99
C LEU A 181 -5.82 6.38 -5.67
N CYS A 182 -5.27 7.53 -5.27
CA CYS A 182 -3.84 7.72 -4.99
C CYS A 182 -3.51 7.81 -3.49
N CYS A 183 -4.53 7.64 -2.62
CA CYS A 183 -4.46 7.83 -1.17
C CYS A 183 -4.45 6.50 -0.42
#